data_AF-A0A3C0VQK5-F1
#
_entry.id   AF-A0A3C0VQK5-F1
#
_cell.length_a   1.000
_cell.length_b   1.000
_cell.length_c   1.000
_cell.angle_alpha   90.00
_cell.angle_beta   90.00
_cell.angle_gamma   90.00
#
_symmetry.space_group_name_H-M   'P 1'
#
loop_
_entity.id
_entity.type
_entity.pdbx_description
1 polymer ?
#
loop_
_entity_poly.entity_id
_entity_poly.type
_entity_poly.pdbx_seq_one_letter_code
_entity_poly.pdbx_strand_id
1 'polypeptide(L)' 'MDKKILGVIGGLGPMATAYFLRLVTDMTDAETDQEHIETIIISRPATP' A
#
# COMPACT_ATOMS: atom_id res chain seq x y z
N MET A 1 -16.81 -12.25 7.89
CA MET A 1 -16.26 -12.10 6.54
C MET A 1 -14.77 -11.88 6.71
N ASP A 2 -13.92 -12.71 6.12
CA ASP A 2 -12.49 -12.46 6.14
C ASP A 2 -12.21 -11.09 5.48
N LYS A 3 -11.52 -10.21 6.22
CA LYS A 3 -11.03 -8.93 5.68
C LYS A 3 -10.02 -9.27 4.58
N LYS A 4 -10.21 -8.72 3.37
CA LYS A 4 -9.25 -8.93 2.27
C LYS A 4 -8.01 -8.08 2.50
N ILE A 5 -6.83 -8.67 2.31
CA ILE A 5 -5.53 -7.98 2.42
C ILE A 5 -5.06 -7.57 1.02
N LEU A 6 -4.64 -6.32 0.87
CA LEU A 6 -4.02 -5.82 -0.36
C LEU A 6 -2.53 -6.17 -0.38
N GLY A 7 -2.09 -6.93 -1.38
CA GLY A 7 -0.67 -7.18 -1.65
C GLY A 7 -0.13 -6.24 -2.72
N VAL A 8 0.99 -5.56 -2.44
CA VAL A 8 1.65 -4.63 -3.38
C VAL A 8 3.08 -5.11 -3.64
N ILE A 9 3.41 -5.36 -4.90
CA ILE A 9 4.79 -5.59 -5.35
C ILE A 9 5.29 -4.29 -5.97
N GLY A 10 6.20 -3.63 -5.26
CA GLY A 10 6.80 -2.36 -5.63
C GLY A 10 8.33 -2.42 -5.68
N GLY A 11 8.95 -1.24 -5.64
CA GLY A 11 10.39 -1.06 -5.80
C GLY A 11 10.81 -0.49 -7.16
N LEU A 12 9.85 -0.15 -8.04
CA LEU A 12 10.10 0.40 -9.38
C LEU A 12 9.65 1.88 -9.50
N GLY A 13 10.19 2.86 -8.78
CA GLY A 13 11.26 2.83 -7.76
C GLY A 13 10.72 2.83 -6.31
N PRO A 14 11.60 2.78 -5.29
CA PRO A 14 11.19 2.82 -3.88
C PRO A 14 10.34 4.04 -3.52
N MET A 15 10.71 5.23 -4.02
CA MET A 15 9.95 6.45 -3.77
C MET A 15 8.57 6.43 -4.43
N ALA A 16 8.43 5.80 -5.60
CA ALA A 16 7.13 5.62 -6.23
C ALA A 16 6.24 4.69 -5.41
N THR A 17 6.81 3.65 -4.80
CA THR A 17 6.08 2.74 -3.91
C THR A 17 5.63 3.42 -2.61
N ALA A 18 6.48 4.24 -2.00
CA ALA A 18 6.10 5.05 -0.84
C ALA A 18 4.99 6.07 -1.20
N TYR A 19 5.11 6.72 -2.36
CA TYR A 19 4.09 7.63 -2.86
C TYR A 19 2.76 6.92 -3.17
N PHE A 20 2.82 5.70 -3.70
CA PHE A 20 1.63 4.86 -3.89
C PHE A 20 0.92 4.58 -2.56
N LEU A 21 1.66 4.19 -1.51
CA LEU A 21 1.05 3.98 -0.19
C LEU A 21 0.37 5.26 0.32
N ARG A 22 1.03 6.41 0.17
CA ARG A 22 0.42 7.70 0.51
C ARG A 22 -0.88 7.93 -0.25
N LEU A 23 -0.91 7.72 -1.56
CA LEU A 23 -2.13 7.89 -2.36
C LEU A 23 -3.24 6.94 -1.91
N VAL A 24 -2.91 5.67 -1.62
CA VAL A 24 -3.90 4.73 -1.09
C VAL A 24 -4.47 5.24 0.23
N THR A 25 -3.62 5.69 1.16
CA THR A 25 -4.07 6.28 2.43
C THR A 25 -4.94 7.52 2.21
N ASP A 26 -4.47 8.50 1.43
CA ASP A 26 -5.16 9.78 1.16
C ASP A 26 -6.51 9.59 0.43
N MET A 27 -6.64 8.53 -0.36
CA MET A 27 -7.84 8.23 -1.16
C MET A 27 -8.77 7.18 -0.52
N THR A 28 -8.39 6.59 0.61
CA THR A 28 -9.28 5.67 1.33
C THR A 28 -10.26 6.50 2.16
N ASP A 29 -11.56 6.28 1.94
CA ASP A 29 -12.60 6.86 2.79
C ASP A 29 -12.61 6.14 4.15
N ALA A 30 -11.96 6.76 5.13
CA ALA A 30 -11.78 6.25 6.48
C ALA A 30 -11.86 7.40 7.49
N GLU A 31 -12.65 7.22 8.55
CA GLU A 31 -12.73 8.14 9.68
C GLU A 31 -11.71 7.78 10.77
N THR A 32 -11.24 6.53 10.78
CA THR A 32 -10.26 6.00 11.76
C THR A 32 -9.19 5.13 11.10
N ASP A 33 -8.06 4.95 11.81
CA ASP A 33 -6.94 4.14 11.33
C ASP A 33 -7.35 2.68 10.98
N GLN A 34 -8.31 2.10 11.72
CA GLN A 34 -8.75 0.72 11.58
C GLN A 34 -9.62 0.46 10.33
N GLU A 35 -10.12 1.53 9.72
CA GLU A 35 -10.93 1.51 8.50
C GLU A 35 -10.07 1.53 7.23
N HIS A 36 -8.79 1.87 7.34
CA HIS A 36 -7.87 1.80 6.20
C HIS A 36 -7.69 0.38 5.67
N ILE A 37 -7.29 0.30 4.39
CA ILE A 37 -7.00 -0.96 3.71
C ILE A 37 -5.77 -1.62 4.32
N GLU A 38 -5.94 -2.79 4.92
CA GLU A 38 -4.83 -3.62 5.37
C GLU A 38 -3.95 -4.01 4.18
N THR A 39 -2.69 -3.57 4.20
CA THR A 39 -1.79 -3.63 3.04
C THR A 39 -0.44 -4.22 3.41
N ILE A 40 0.04 -5.18 2.62
CA ILE A 40 1.41 -5.73 2.68
C ILE A 40 2.16 -5.27 1.44
N ILE A 41 3.29 -4.58 1.64
CA ILE A 41 4.11 -4.04 0.54
C ILE A 41 5.48 -4.73 0.53
N ILE A 42 5.85 -5.28 -0.62
CA ILE A 42 7.22 -5.69 -0.93
C ILE A 42 7.84 -4.60 -1.80
N SER A 43 8.75 -3.79 -1.23
CA SER A 43 9.54 -2.81 -1.99
C SER A 43 10.91 -3.39 -2.33
N ARG A 44 11.03 -4.02 -3.51
CA ARG A 44 12.26 -4.66 -3.97
C ARG A 44 12.86 -3.88 -5.16
N PRO A 45 13.76 -2.91 -4.93
CA PRO A 45 14.39 -2.15 -6.01
C PRO A 45 15.35 -2.97 -6.89
N ALA A 46 15.78 -4.15 -6.42
CA ALA A 46 16.58 -5.08 -7.21
C ALA A 46 15.73 -5.96 -8.15
N THR A 47 14.50 -5.57 -8.46
CA THR A 47 13.69 -6.22 -9.50
C THR A 47 14.26 -5.79 -10.86
N PRO A 48 14.58 -6.73 -11.77
CA PRO A 48 15.27 -6.43 -13.04
C PRO A 48 14.55 -5.41 -13.92
#